data_AF-A0A4U3LMP8-F1
#
_entry.id   AF-A0A4U3LMP8-F1
#
_cell.length_a   1.000
_cell.length_b   1.000
_cell.length_c   1.000
_cell.angle_alpha   90.00
_cell.angle_beta   90.00
_cell.angle_gamma   90.00
#
_symmetry.space_group_name_H-M   'P 1'
#
loop_
_entity.id
_entity.type
_entity.pdbx_description
1 polymer ?
#
loop_
_entity_poly.entity_id
_entity_poly.type
_entity_poly.pdbx_seq_one_letter_code
_entity_poly.pdbx_strand_id
1 'polypeptide(L)'
;MTEDLKTRFEQLVADPPPPSAVPSEAVFARVRTVRRRRTAGVITVAAAGAVAITLALGNVTNIGGAPPITNTPGAPKSVITGPPTAAPKPPPPIKVALKPTIKGRTVTMTVALSGKAFVPTAIPEGTLLSEDSFMNLSGGTDYSFGEGMPGGSDGGAIDCTRKKLTVGSETYVIPETHVYTKPGTYKFTYTIRYCGTKGWFPTTATTQLVVR
;
A
#
# COMPACT_ATOMS: atom_id res chain seq x y z
N MET A 1 33.63 22.64 47.45
CA MET A 1 33.01 22.15 46.20
C MET A 1 34.12 21.57 45.36
N THR A 2 34.02 20.30 44.97
CA THR A 2 35.00 19.62 44.12
C THR A 2 34.84 20.03 42.67
N GLU A 3 35.95 20.22 41.94
CA GLU A 3 36.00 20.68 40.54
C GLU A 3 35.06 19.89 39.61
N ASP A 4 34.85 18.60 39.89
CA ASP A 4 33.97 17.72 39.11
C ASP A 4 32.47 18.14 39.14
N LEU A 5 32.03 18.82 40.21
CA LEU A 5 30.69 19.40 40.29
C LEU A 5 30.57 20.70 39.49
N LYS A 6 31.67 21.46 39.37
CA LYS A 6 31.69 22.72 38.64
C LYS A 6 31.61 22.48 37.13
N THR A 7 32.36 21.49 36.62
CA THR A 7 32.34 21.10 35.21
C THR A 7 30.97 20.57 34.78
N ARG A 8 30.29 19.82 35.66
CA ARG A 8 28.92 19.33 35.39
C ARG A 8 27.89 20.45 35.40
N PHE A 9 28.08 21.48 36.22
CA PHE A 9 27.19 22.64 36.25
C PHE A 9 27.38 23.51 35.00
N GLU A 10 28.62 23.71 34.55
CA GLU A 10 28.92 24.44 33.31
C GLU A 10 28.38 23.72 32.06
N GLN A 11 28.38 22.38 32.04
CA GLN A 11 27.72 21.60 30.98
C GLN A 11 26.17 21.71 31.00
N LEU A 12 25.57 21.99 32.15
CA LEU A 12 24.11 22.17 32.29
C LEU A 12 23.64 23.60 32.00
N VAL A 13 24.55 24.58 32.11
CA VAL A 13 24.28 26.01 31.88
C VAL A 13 24.62 26.44 30.44
N ALA A 14 25.34 25.61 29.68
CA ALA A 14 25.54 25.84 28.25
C ALA A 14 24.19 25.86 27.52
N ASP A 15 23.85 27.03 26.99
CA ASP A 15 22.60 27.29 26.27
C ASP A 15 22.42 26.26 25.15
N PRO A 16 21.33 25.47 25.14
CA PRO A 16 21.10 24.53 24.05
C PRO A 16 21.00 25.32 22.73
N PRO A 17 21.59 24.83 21.63
CA PRO A 17 21.41 25.48 20.34
C PRO A 17 19.90 25.59 20.07
N PRO A 18 19.42 26.75 19.56
CA PRO A 18 17.99 26.95 19.33
C PRO A 18 17.46 25.81 18.46
N PRO A 19 16.31 25.22 18.80
CA PRO A 19 15.78 24.09 18.06
C PRO A 19 15.44 24.55 16.64
N SER A 20 16.25 24.15 15.67
CA SER A 20 15.99 24.36 14.24
C SER A 20 14.97 23.38 13.66
N ALA A 21 14.11 22.80 14.51
CA ALA A 21 13.00 21.98 14.10
C ALA A 21 11.80 22.25 15.02
N VAL A 22 10.66 22.50 14.38
CA VAL A 22 9.37 22.71 15.04
C VAL A 22 9.11 21.53 16.00
N PRO A 23 8.80 21.79 17.29
CA PRO A 23 8.76 20.76 18.34
C PRO A 23 7.66 19.70 18.16
N SER A 24 6.76 19.86 17.18
CA SER A 24 5.70 18.92 16.85
C SER A 24 6.15 17.74 15.98
N GLU A 25 7.37 17.68 15.44
CA GLU A 25 7.77 16.53 14.60
C GLU A 25 8.48 15.43 15.41
N ALA A 26 9.30 15.82 16.39
CA ALA A 26 10.07 14.86 17.20
C ALA A 26 9.19 14.09 18.21
N VAL A 27 8.15 14.72 18.76
CA VAL A 27 7.25 14.07 19.73
C VAL A 27 6.36 13.03 19.05
N PHE A 28 5.90 13.30 17.82
CA PHE A 28 5.06 12.35 17.08
C PHE A 28 5.86 11.16 16.53
N ALA A 29 7.14 11.34 16.21
CA ALA A 29 8.03 10.24 15.86
C ALA A 29 8.24 9.24 17.03
N ARG A 30 8.31 9.75 18.27
CA ARG A 30 8.55 8.93 19.46
C ARG A 30 7.31 8.18 19.97
N VAL A 31 6.11 8.71 19.70
CA VAL A 31 4.84 8.04 20.06
C VAL A 31 4.47 6.92 19.08
N ARG A 32 4.85 7.03 17.79
CA ARG A 32 4.55 6.01 16.76
C ARG A 32 5.30 4.68 16.94
N THR A 33 6.51 4.70 17.51
CA THR A 33 7.32 3.49 17.71
C THR A 33 6.84 2.61 18.88
N VAL A 34 6.13 3.17 19.87
CA VAL A 34 5.73 2.43 21.08
C VAL A 34 4.53 1.51 20.83
N ARG A 35 3.60 1.88 19.93
CA ARG A 35 2.33 1.14 19.77
C ARG A 35 2.49 -0.24 19.11
N ARG A 36 3.54 -0.48 18.32
CA ARG A 36 3.79 -1.77 17.66
C ARG A 36 4.34 -2.87 18.57
N ARG A 37 4.78 -2.58 19.80
CA ARG A 37 5.24 -3.63 20.72
C ARG A 37 4.09 -4.48 21.31
N ARG A 38 2.82 -4.10 21.14
CA ARG A 38 1.68 -4.80 21.76
C ARG A 38 0.77 -5.61 20.82
N THR A 39 1.04 -5.65 19.51
CA THR A 39 0.16 -6.33 18.53
C THR A 39 0.85 -7.49 17.79
N ALA A 40 1.77 -8.19 18.46
CA ALA A 40 2.40 -9.42 17.95
C ALA A 40 1.62 -10.71 18.30
N GLY A 41 0.35 -10.61 18.67
CA GLY A 41 -0.51 -11.75 18.90
C GLY A 41 -1.81 -11.59 18.14
N VAL A 42 -2.22 -12.67 17.44
CA VAL A 42 -3.57 -12.91 16.91
C VAL A 42 -3.81 -12.33 15.48
N ILE A 43 -3.54 -13.14 14.44
CA ILE A 43 -4.49 -13.94 13.62
C ILE A 43 -3.82 -14.36 12.29
N THR A 44 -3.66 -15.67 12.11
CA THR A 44 -3.46 -16.39 10.85
C THR A 44 -4.80 -16.74 10.22
N VAL A 45 -5.01 -16.51 8.91
CA VAL A 45 -5.74 -17.44 8.00
C VAL A 45 -5.22 -17.26 6.56
N ALA A 46 -4.88 -18.38 5.93
CA ALA A 46 -4.38 -18.53 4.57
C ALA A 46 -5.51 -18.82 3.56
N ALA A 47 -5.28 -18.56 2.26
CA ALA A 47 -6.01 -19.23 1.18
C ALA A 47 -5.13 -19.36 -0.08
N ALA A 48 -4.76 -20.61 -0.39
CA ALA A 48 -4.09 -21.03 -1.61
C ALA A 48 -5.11 -21.25 -2.75
N GLY A 49 -4.65 -21.10 -4.01
CA GLY A 49 -5.49 -21.22 -5.21
C GLY A 49 -5.63 -22.63 -5.78
N ALA A 50 -6.48 -22.76 -6.80
CA ALA A 50 -6.39 -23.76 -7.87
C ALA A 50 -7.23 -23.32 -9.09
N VAL A 51 -6.71 -23.61 -10.29
CA VAL A 51 -7.28 -23.39 -11.63
C VAL A 51 -7.88 -24.70 -12.14
N ALA A 52 -9.02 -24.67 -12.82
CA ALA A 52 -9.37 -25.66 -13.85
C ALA A 52 -10.38 -25.07 -14.86
N ILE A 53 -9.99 -25.08 -16.14
CA ILE A 53 -10.84 -24.79 -17.30
C ILE A 53 -11.23 -26.13 -17.90
N THR A 54 -12.52 -26.36 -18.14
CA THR A 54 -12.99 -27.44 -19.04
C THR A 54 -14.11 -26.90 -19.92
N LEU A 55 -13.82 -26.80 -21.22
CA LEU A 55 -14.80 -26.67 -22.29
C LEU A 55 -15.27 -28.08 -22.68
N ALA A 56 -16.57 -28.30 -22.75
CA ALA A 56 -17.15 -29.44 -23.46
C ALA A 56 -18.29 -28.94 -24.36
N LEU A 57 -18.04 -28.99 -25.67
CA LEU A 57 -19.00 -28.83 -26.74
C LEU A 57 -19.91 -30.04 -26.81
N GLY A 58 -21.18 -29.84 -27.16
CA GLY A 58 -22.12 -30.91 -27.49
C GLY A 58 -23.26 -30.40 -28.37
N ASN A 59 -23.02 -30.32 -29.67
CA ASN A 59 -24.08 -30.24 -30.68
C ASN A 59 -24.73 -31.61 -30.83
N VAL A 60 -26.06 -31.68 -30.74
CA VAL A 60 -26.83 -32.82 -31.26
C VAL A 60 -28.05 -32.28 -32.01
N THR A 61 -27.97 -32.34 -33.34
CA THR A 61 -29.10 -32.20 -34.27
C THR A 61 -29.83 -33.54 -34.40
N ASN A 62 -31.16 -33.55 -34.41
CA ASN A 62 -31.94 -34.63 -35.02
C ASN A 62 -33.20 -34.09 -35.73
N ILE A 63 -33.62 -34.82 -36.76
CA ILE A 63 -34.38 -34.44 -37.95
C ILE A 63 -35.81 -35.03 -37.90
N GLY A 64 -36.82 -34.27 -38.34
CA GLY A 64 -38.03 -34.79 -39.01
C GLY A 64 -39.39 -34.67 -38.29
N GLY A 65 -40.40 -34.08 -38.97
CA GLY A 65 -41.84 -34.34 -38.74
C GLY A 65 -42.69 -33.12 -38.30
N ALA A 66 -43.80 -32.87 -39.01
CA ALA A 66 -44.78 -31.80 -38.80
C ALA A 66 -45.62 -31.93 -37.49
N PRO A 67 -46.47 -30.94 -37.10
CA PRO A 67 -46.70 -30.54 -35.69
C PRO A 67 -47.92 -31.20 -35.02
N PRO A 68 -48.02 -31.12 -33.67
CA PRO A 68 -49.32 -30.92 -33.05
C PRO A 68 -49.36 -29.75 -32.06
N ILE A 69 -50.33 -28.88 -32.30
CA ILE A 69 -50.87 -27.88 -31.38
C ILE A 69 -51.60 -28.58 -30.22
N THR A 70 -51.29 -28.24 -28.97
CA THR A 70 -52.24 -28.40 -27.86
C THR A 70 -51.96 -27.43 -26.70
N ASN A 71 -53.01 -26.71 -26.30
CA ASN A 71 -53.06 -25.62 -25.32
C ASN A 71 -52.43 -25.95 -23.96
N THR A 72 -51.57 -25.06 -23.45
CA THR A 72 -51.16 -25.03 -22.03
C THR A 72 -51.34 -23.61 -21.47
N PRO A 73 -52.15 -23.40 -20.42
CA PRO A 73 -52.29 -22.12 -19.74
C PRO A 73 -51.01 -21.80 -18.95
N GLY A 74 -50.42 -20.63 -19.20
CA GLY A 74 -49.27 -20.14 -18.43
C GLY A 74 -48.15 -19.64 -19.31
N ALA A 75 -48.35 -18.51 -19.98
CA ALA A 75 -47.27 -17.82 -20.67
C ALA A 75 -46.17 -17.44 -19.65
N PRO A 76 -44.89 -17.79 -19.87
CA PRO A 76 -43.80 -17.28 -19.06
C PRO A 76 -43.72 -15.76 -19.23
N LYS A 77 -43.77 -15.03 -18.10
CA LYS A 77 -43.55 -13.58 -18.10
C LYS A 77 -42.19 -13.29 -18.72
N SER A 78 -42.18 -12.47 -19.76
CA SER A 78 -40.96 -11.84 -20.29
C SER A 78 -40.28 -11.06 -19.15
N VAL A 79 -39.15 -11.58 -18.67
CA VAL A 79 -38.26 -10.81 -17.81
C VAL A 79 -37.48 -9.88 -18.75
N ILE A 80 -37.88 -8.62 -18.78
CA ILE A 80 -37.06 -7.55 -19.37
C ILE A 80 -35.85 -7.39 -18.44
N THR A 81 -34.77 -8.11 -18.72
CA THR A 81 -33.47 -7.84 -18.13
C THR A 81 -33.02 -6.48 -18.66
N GLY A 82 -32.93 -5.49 -17.78
CA GLY A 82 -32.34 -4.19 -18.11
C GLY A 82 -30.90 -4.35 -18.64
N PRO A 83 -30.35 -3.32 -19.30
CA PRO A 83 -29.01 -3.37 -19.84
C PRO A 83 -28.02 -3.79 -18.74
N PRO A 84 -27.02 -4.63 -19.04
CA PRO A 84 -26.08 -5.10 -18.05
C PRO A 84 -25.41 -3.89 -17.39
N THR A 85 -25.56 -3.79 -16.06
CA THR A 85 -24.80 -2.84 -15.25
C THR A 85 -23.33 -3.08 -15.52
N ALA A 86 -22.68 -2.14 -16.21
CA ALA A 86 -21.27 -2.25 -16.56
C ALA A 86 -20.46 -2.49 -15.28
N ALA A 87 -19.67 -3.56 -15.28
CA ALA A 87 -18.77 -3.87 -14.17
C ALA A 87 -17.85 -2.66 -13.92
N PRO A 88 -17.62 -2.27 -12.65
CA PRO A 88 -16.74 -1.14 -12.33
C PRO A 88 -15.36 -1.33 -12.97
N LYS A 89 -14.94 -0.38 -13.80
CA LYS A 89 -13.62 -0.38 -14.44
C LYS A 89 -12.51 -0.37 -13.36
N PRO A 90 -11.43 -1.17 -13.50
CA PRO A 90 -10.32 -1.11 -12.56
C PRO A 90 -9.66 0.28 -12.59
N PRO A 91 -9.23 0.80 -11.43
CA PRO A 91 -8.49 2.05 -11.37
C PRO A 91 -7.15 1.93 -12.11
N PRO A 92 -6.56 3.06 -12.54
CA PRO A 92 -5.30 3.06 -13.27
C PRO A 92 -4.14 2.54 -12.40
N PRO A 93 -3.15 1.87 -13.00
CA PRO A 93 -2.05 1.27 -12.26
C PRO A 93 -1.15 2.35 -11.67
N ILE A 94 -0.93 2.30 -10.36
CA ILE A 94 0.23 2.93 -9.73
C ILE A 94 1.46 2.15 -10.20
N LYS A 95 2.49 2.87 -10.61
CA LYS A 95 3.79 2.34 -10.97
C LYS A 95 4.77 2.68 -9.85
N VAL A 96 5.51 1.66 -9.43
CA VAL A 96 6.58 1.78 -8.45
C VAL A 96 7.87 1.34 -9.12
N ALA A 97 8.85 2.24 -9.19
CA ALA A 97 10.20 1.93 -9.62
C ALA A 97 11.15 2.03 -8.43
N LEU A 98 12.01 1.02 -8.31
CA LEU A 98 12.94 0.86 -7.19
C LEU A 98 14.36 1.03 -7.70
N LYS A 99 15.12 1.93 -7.08
CA LYS A 99 16.51 2.20 -7.44
C LYS A 99 17.39 2.05 -6.19
N PRO A 100 18.00 0.87 -5.98
CA PRO A 100 18.93 0.67 -4.89
C PRO A 100 20.26 1.38 -5.14
N THR A 101 20.87 1.89 -4.08
CA THR A 101 22.27 2.29 -4.06
C THR A 101 22.99 1.42 -3.02
N ILE A 102 24.01 0.68 -3.46
CA ILE A 102 24.74 -0.29 -2.63
C ILE A 102 26.18 0.18 -2.48
N LYS A 103 26.65 0.32 -1.23
CA LYS A 103 28.03 0.66 -0.88
C LYS A 103 28.55 -0.37 0.12
N GLY A 104 29.33 -1.35 -0.36
CA GLY A 104 29.70 -2.53 0.43
C GLY A 104 28.44 -3.28 0.87
N ARG A 105 28.27 -3.44 2.19
CA ARG A 105 27.07 -4.07 2.79
C ARG A 105 25.92 -3.12 3.08
N THR A 106 26.09 -1.83 2.80
CA THR A 106 25.11 -0.80 3.11
C THR A 106 24.23 -0.52 1.90
N VAL A 107 22.92 -0.54 2.08
CA VAL A 107 21.93 -0.27 1.03
C VAL A 107 21.00 0.87 1.43
N THR A 108 20.83 1.80 0.51
CA THR A 108 19.78 2.83 0.55
C THR A 108 18.84 2.63 -0.64
N MET A 109 17.55 2.91 -0.47
CA MET A 109 16.55 2.71 -1.52
C MET A 109 15.90 4.03 -1.93
N THR A 110 15.93 4.32 -3.23
CA THR A 110 15.11 5.37 -3.83
C THR A 110 13.87 4.75 -4.46
N VAL A 111 12.71 5.30 -4.15
CA VAL A 111 11.40 4.87 -4.67
C VAL A 111 10.83 5.97 -5.53
N ALA A 112 10.49 5.64 -6.77
CA ALA A 112 9.77 6.53 -7.68
C ALA A 112 8.35 5.99 -7.90
N LEU A 113 7.37 6.81 -7.55
CA LEU A 113 5.95 6.56 -7.66
C LEU A 113 5.38 7.38 -8.82
N SER A 114 4.49 6.80 -9.59
CA SER A 114 3.68 7.54 -10.57
C SER A 114 2.37 6.84 -10.85
N GLY A 115 1.32 7.59 -11.16
CA GLY A 115 0.06 6.99 -11.59
C GLY A 115 -1.12 7.87 -11.29
N LYS A 116 -2.30 7.25 -11.19
CA LYS A 116 -3.50 7.96 -10.74
C LYS A 116 -4.12 7.24 -9.55
N ALA A 117 -4.55 8.00 -8.56
CA ALA A 117 -5.15 7.52 -7.33
C ALA A 117 -6.38 8.36 -7.00
N PHE A 118 -7.33 7.79 -6.27
CA PHE A 118 -8.35 8.61 -5.63
C PHE A 118 -7.76 9.32 -4.41
N VAL A 119 -8.13 10.57 -4.21
CA VAL A 119 -7.75 11.39 -3.06
C VAL A 119 -8.53 10.86 -1.84
N PRO A 120 -7.85 10.34 -0.82
CA PRO A 120 -8.49 9.90 0.42
C PRO A 120 -9.07 11.09 1.19
N THR A 121 -9.92 10.78 2.16
CA THR A 121 -10.46 11.75 3.12
C THR A 121 -9.98 11.49 4.53
N ALA A 122 -9.73 12.54 5.29
CA ALA A 122 -9.46 12.44 6.72
C ALA A 122 -10.72 11.96 7.47
N ILE A 123 -10.51 11.09 8.47
CA ILE A 123 -11.56 10.68 9.42
C ILE A 123 -11.37 11.51 10.71
N PRO A 124 -12.45 12.04 11.32
CA PRO A 124 -13.87 11.90 10.97
C PRO A 124 -14.44 13.01 10.07
N GLU A 125 -13.68 14.06 9.81
CA GLU A 125 -14.16 15.30 9.18
C GLU A 125 -14.56 15.13 7.70
N GLY A 126 -14.08 14.07 7.05
CA GLY A 126 -14.41 13.73 5.67
C GLY A 126 -13.85 14.72 4.65
N THR A 127 -12.90 15.56 5.05
CA THR A 127 -12.19 16.52 4.20
C THR A 127 -11.19 15.78 3.31
N LEU A 128 -11.05 16.20 2.05
CA LEU A 128 -10.04 15.64 1.17
C LEU A 128 -8.65 15.99 1.70
N LEU A 129 -7.73 15.02 1.69
CA LEU A 129 -6.34 15.29 2.05
C LEU A 129 -5.68 16.23 1.04
N SER A 130 -4.64 16.93 1.51
CA SER A 130 -3.82 17.77 0.64
C SER A 130 -3.13 16.94 -0.45
N GLU A 131 -3.09 17.49 -1.65
CA GLU A 131 -2.46 16.91 -2.83
C GLU A 131 -1.04 17.44 -3.07
N ASP A 132 -0.44 18.13 -2.09
CA ASP A 132 0.91 18.72 -2.19
C ASP A 132 2.01 17.68 -2.45
N SER A 133 1.76 16.42 -2.06
CA SER A 133 2.64 15.28 -2.30
C SER A 133 1.78 14.08 -2.68
N PHE A 134 2.25 13.31 -3.67
CA PHE A 134 1.56 12.09 -4.08
C PHE A 134 1.65 11.00 -3.01
N MET A 135 2.70 11.03 -2.20
CA MET A 135 2.90 10.15 -1.06
C MET A 135 1.89 10.42 0.08
N ASN A 136 1.48 11.68 0.27
CA ASN A 136 0.46 12.05 1.28
C ASN A 136 -0.92 11.44 1.00
N LEU A 137 -1.17 11.02 -0.24
CA LEU A 137 -2.42 10.36 -0.63
C LEU A 137 -2.41 8.85 -0.36
N SER A 138 -1.29 8.31 0.15
CA SER A 138 -1.15 6.88 0.40
C SER A 138 -1.78 6.45 1.74
N GLY A 139 -2.31 5.24 1.77
CA GLY A 139 -2.73 4.52 2.97
C GLY A 139 -1.56 3.97 3.79
N GLY A 140 -0.34 4.43 3.51
CA GLY A 140 0.88 3.90 4.07
C GLY A 140 1.64 2.94 3.15
N THR A 141 2.79 2.53 3.67
CA THR A 141 3.80 1.71 2.99
C THR A 141 4.31 0.61 3.89
N ASP A 142 4.76 -0.47 3.26
CA ASP A 142 5.45 -1.57 3.92
C ASP A 142 6.64 -1.96 3.05
N TYR A 143 7.81 -2.19 3.65
CA TYR A 143 8.98 -2.66 2.91
C TYR A 143 9.85 -3.61 3.72
N SER A 144 10.64 -4.41 3.01
CA SER A 144 11.58 -5.36 3.60
C SER A 144 12.83 -5.46 2.74
N PHE A 145 13.99 -5.49 3.39
CA PHE A 145 15.29 -5.75 2.76
C PHE A 145 15.55 -7.25 2.54
N GLY A 146 14.62 -8.14 2.91
CA GLY A 146 14.81 -9.59 2.80
C GLY A 146 15.60 -10.20 3.97
N GLU A 147 16.10 -9.38 4.88
CA GLU A 147 16.53 -9.77 6.22
C GLU A 147 16.17 -8.66 7.22
N GLY A 148 16.26 -8.96 8.52
CA GLY A 148 15.91 -8.02 9.57
C GLY A 148 14.42 -7.74 9.69
N MET A 149 14.07 -6.65 10.38
CA MET A 149 12.69 -6.25 10.59
C MET A 149 12.18 -5.44 9.39
N PRO A 150 10.92 -5.67 8.93
CA PRO A 150 10.32 -4.84 7.90
C PRO A 150 10.06 -3.43 8.42
N GLY A 151 10.23 -2.46 7.53
CA GLY A 151 9.90 -1.05 7.76
C GLY A 151 8.58 -0.66 7.10
N GLY A 152 8.13 0.58 7.34
CA GLY A 152 6.90 1.08 6.75
C GLY A 152 6.34 2.29 7.48
N SER A 153 5.26 2.83 6.95
CA SER A 153 4.46 3.90 7.57
C SER A 153 2.98 3.56 7.45
N ASP A 154 2.19 3.93 8.44
CA ASP A 154 0.74 4.06 8.25
C ASP A 154 0.40 5.40 7.56
N GLY A 155 -0.74 5.44 6.89
CA GLY A 155 -1.31 6.66 6.28
C GLY A 155 -2.18 7.45 7.25
N GLY A 156 -2.20 7.10 8.55
CA GLY A 156 -3.13 7.67 9.52
C GLY A 156 -4.59 7.24 9.35
N ALA A 157 -5.49 8.02 9.95
CA ALA A 157 -6.93 7.79 9.95
C ALA A 157 -7.57 8.39 8.70
N ILE A 158 -7.50 7.66 7.59
CA ILE A 158 -7.98 8.11 6.28
C ILE A 158 -8.86 7.05 5.62
N ASP A 159 -9.78 7.48 4.77
CA ASP A 159 -10.81 6.66 4.12
C ASP A 159 -10.87 6.93 2.60
N CYS A 160 -11.39 5.95 1.85
CA CYS A 160 -11.53 5.98 0.39
C CYS A 160 -12.97 6.22 -0.07
N THR A 161 -13.83 6.84 0.74
CA THR A 161 -15.25 7.04 0.42
C THR A 161 -15.48 8.06 -0.68
N ARG A 162 -14.68 9.14 -0.75
CA ARG A 162 -14.82 10.15 -1.80
C ARG A 162 -14.01 9.81 -3.05
N LYS A 163 -14.58 10.20 -4.20
CA LYS A 163 -14.07 9.84 -5.53
C LYS A 163 -13.54 11.07 -6.27
N LYS A 164 -12.56 11.78 -5.71
CA LYS A 164 -11.74 12.73 -6.48
C LYS A 164 -10.54 11.99 -7.03
N LEU A 165 -10.40 11.91 -8.35
CA LEU A 165 -9.25 11.27 -8.98
C LEU A 165 -8.14 12.31 -9.17
N THR A 166 -6.91 11.94 -8.85
CA THR A 166 -5.73 12.76 -9.09
C THR A 166 -4.62 11.97 -9.76
N VAL A 167 -3.72 12.68 -10.43
CA VAL A 167 -2.55 12.12 -11.11
C VAL A 167 -1.33 12.72 -10.45
N GLY A 168 -0.38 11.89 -10.06
CA GLY A 168 0.83 12.38 -9.43
C GLY A 168 2.03 11.52 -9.72
N SER A 169 3.19 12.07 -9.40
CA SER A 169 4.46 11.37 -9.40
C SER A 169 5.33 11.98 -8.31
N GLU A 170 6.06 11.12 -7.63
CA GLU A 170 6.96 11.53 -6.56
C GLU A 170 8.13 10.57 -6.50
N THR A 171 9.31 11.10 -6.21
CA THR A 171 10.50 10.29 -5.95
C THR A 171 11.04 10.66 -4.59
N TYR A 172 11.28 9.67 -3.76
CA TYR A 172 11.83 9.89 -2.43
C TYR A 172 12.81 8.78 -2.04
N VAL A 173 13.64 9.06 -1.05
CA VAL A 173 14.58 8.09 -0.48
C VAL A 173 13.98 7.54 0.81
N ILE A 174 13.99 6.22 0.98
CA ILE A 174 13.62 5.62 2.26
C ILE A 174 14.66 6.08 3.29
N PRO A 175 14.24 6.72 4.40
CA PRO A 175 15.17 7.32 5.36
C PRO A 175 16.03 6.26 6.08
N GLU A 176 15.52 5.04 6.19
CA GLU A 176 16.25 3.92 6.76
C GLU A 176 17.33 3.41 5.81
N THR A 177 18.55 3.35 6.33
CA THR A 177 19.68 2.67 5.69
C THR A 177 19.80 1.26 6.27
N HIS A 178 19.86 0.24 5.43
CA HIS A 178 20.02 -1.15 5.87
C HIS A 178 21.47 -1.62 5.67
N VAL A 179 22.03 -2.30 6.67
CA VAL A 179 23.37 -2.87 6.61
C VAL A 179 23.26 -4.38 6.69
N TYR A 180 23.67 -5.07 5.64
CA TYR A 180 23.62 -6.53 5.59
C TYR A 180 24.69 -7.17 6.44
N THR A 181 24.31 -8.21 7.18
CA THR A 181 25.27 -8.95 8.03
C THR A 181 26.23 -9.80 7.20
N LYS A 182 25.78 -10.31 6.05
CA LYS A 182 26.55 -11.17 5.15
C LYS A 182 26.47 -10.67 3.70
N PRO A 183 27.49 -10.93 2.86
CA PRO A 183 27.35 -10.74 1.42
C PRO A 183 26.37 -11.79 0.87
N GLY A 184 25.68 -11.45 -0.20
CA GLY A 184 24.67 -12.33 -0.77
C GLY A 184 23.72 -11.63 -1.74
N THR A 185 22.77 -12.40 -2.25
CA THR A 185 21.65 -11.87 -3.04
C THR A 185 20.40 -11.83 -2.19
N TYR A 186 19.81 -10.65 -2.08
CA TYR A 186 18.63 -10.40 -1.27
C TYR A 186 17.49 -9.87 -2.13
N LYS A 187 16.25 -10.02 -1.66
CA LYS A 187 15.06 -9.50 -2.33
C LYS A 187 14.49 -8.36 -1.52
N PHE A 188 14.62 -7.14 -2.04
CA PHE A 188 13.89 -6.00 -1.51
C PHE A 188 12.45 -6.02 -2.02
N THR A 189 11.49 -5.81 -1.13
CA THR A 189 10.06 -5.72 -1.44
C THR A 189 9.52 -4.42 -0.87
N TYR A 190 8.71 -3.70 -1.66
CA TYR A 190 8.04 -2.49 -1.24
C TYR A 190 6.60 -2.52 -1.71
N THR A 191 5.69 -2.18 -0.80
CA THR A 191 4.25 -2.08 -1.04
C THR A 191 3.77 -0.71 -0.62
N ILE A 192 2.95 -0.08 -1.47
CA ILE A 192 2.23 1.16 -1.16
C ILE A 192 0.76 0.97 -1.42
N ARG A 193 -0.10 1.60 -0.62
CA ARG A 193 -1.56 1.52 -0.77
C ARG A 193 -2.12 2.87 -1.21
N TYR A 194 -3.00 2.86 -2.20
CA TYR A 194 -3.74 4.04 -2.62
C TYR A 194 -5.23 3.75 -2.66
N CYS A 195 -6.08 4.78 -2.64
CA CYS A 195 -7.50 4.60 -2.88
C CYS A 195 -7.77 4.28 -4.36
N GLY A 196 -8.43 3.15 -4.58
CA GLY A 196 -8.97 2.69 -5.86
C GLY A 196 -10.50 2.77 -5.90
N THR A 197 -11.11 2.25 -6.97
CA THR A 197 -12.58 2.31 -7.15
C THR A 197 -13.36 1.47 -6.13
N LYS A 198 -12.72 0.48 -5.50
CA LYS A 198 -13.31 -0.48 -4.54
C LYS A 198 -12.71 -0.33 -3.13
N GLY A 199 -12.09 0.81 -2.83
CA GLY A 199 -11.33 1.02 -1.59
C GLY A 199 -9.83 0.86 -1.82
N TRP A 200 -9.10 0.45 -0.78
CA TRP A 200 -7.64 0.34 -0.82
C TRP A 200 -7.14 -0.61 -1.90
N PHE A 201 -6.15 -0.16 -2.67
CA PHE A 201 -5.46 -0.92 -3.69
C PHE A 201 -3.96 -0.93 -3.38
N PRO A 202 -3.37 -2.06 -2.96
CA PRO A 202 -1.93 -2.20 -2.77
C PRO A 202 -1.21 -2.35 -4.10
N THR A 203 -0.05 -1.72 -4.23
CA THR A 203 0.88 -1.88 -5.35
C THR A 203 2.23 -2.29 -4.79
N THR A 204 2.74 -3.44 -5.26
CA THR A 204 3.99 -4.01 -4.78
C THR A 204 5.02 -4.04 -5.91
N ALA A 205 6.24 -3.62 -5.60
CA ALA A 205 7.41 -3.80 -6.44
C ALA A 205 8.50 -4.55 -5.68
N THR A 206 9.32 -5.30 -6.42
CA THR A 206 10.46 -6.01 -5.87
C THR A 206 11.70 -5.75 -6.71
N THR A 207 12.86 -5.79 -6.08
CA THR A 207 14.15 -5.76 -6.78
C THR A 207 15.14 -6.70 -6.09
N GLN A 208 16.02 -7.31 -6.87
CA GLN A 208 17.14 -8.06 -6.33
C GLN A 208 18.25 -7.09 -5.92
N LEU A 209 18.91 -7.39 -4.81
CA LEU A 209 20.05 -6.66 -4.26
C LEU A 209 21.24 -7.60 -4.20
N VAL A 210 22.31 -7.27 -4.92
CA VAL A 210 23.56 -8.03 -4.89
C VAL A 210 24.54 -7.29 -4.00
N VAL A 211 24.77 -7.84 -2.81
CA VAL A 211 25.60 -7.25 -1.75
C VAL A 211 26.93 -7.99 -1.69
N ARG A 212 28.03 -7.23 -1.69
CA ARG A 212 29.41 -7.75 -1.72
C ARG A 212 30.17 -7.36 -0.45
#